data_AF-A0A8S9IQY8-F1
#
_entry.id   AF-A0A8S9IQY8-F1
#
_cell.length_a   1.000
_cell.length_b   1.000
_cell.length_c   1.000
_cell.angle_alpha   90.00
_cell.angle_beta   90.00
_cell.angle_gamma   90.00
#
_symmetry.space_group_name_H-M   'P 1'
#
loop_
_entity.id
_entity.type
_entity.pdbx_description
1 polymer ?
#
loop_
_entity_poly.entity_id
_entity_poly.type
_entity_poly.pdbx_seq_one_letter_code
_entity_poly.pdbx_strand_id
1 'polypeptide(L)' 'MQALPKQKALRSDRLLTLLAWQSNLYWIWNERNSGHTNSFRSIDALFTIIDRQIRNRIQGFRSSNPILASSMMQTWFRQV' A
#
# COMPACT_ATOMS: atom_id res chain seq x y z
N MET A 1 1.83 25.92 -8.83
CA MET A 1 1.78 24.69 -8.02
C MET A 1 1.78 25.09 -6.55
N GLN A 2 0.64 25.03 -5.85
CA GLN A 2 0.62 25.22 -4.39
C GLN A 2 1.01 23.91 -3.70
N ALA A 3 1.97 23.96 -2.78
CA ALA A 3 2.37 22.80 -1.99
C ALA A 3 1.26 22.42 -0.99
N LEU A 4 1.04 21.12 -0.78
CA LEU A 4 0.07 20.63 0.19
C LEU A 4 0.48 21.09 1.60
N PRO A 5 -0.46 21.56 2.45
CA PRO A 5 -0.14 21.92 3.83
C PRO A 5 0.56 20.75 4.54
N LYS A 6 1.70 21.03 5.21
CA LYS A 6 2.57 20.02 5.86
C LYS A 6 1.81 19.03 6.74
N GLN A 7 0.75 19.48 7.42
CA GLN A 7 -0.12 18.65 8.26
C GLN A 7 -0.95 17.62 7.46
N LYS A 8 -1.37 17.94 6.24
CA LYS A 8 -2.12 17.01 5.37
C LYS A 8 -1.19 15.96 4.77
N ALA A 9 0.04 16.35 4.39
CA ALA A 9 1.07 15.42 3.91
C ALA A 9 1.48 14.39 4.98
N LEU A 10 1.65 14.82 6.24
CA LEU A 10 1.92 13.90 7.35
C LEU A 10 0.82 12.86 7.56
N ARG A 11 -0.45 13.21 7.26
CA ARG A 11 -1.57 12.26 7.32
C ARG A 11 -1.52 11.25 6.17
N SER A 12 -1.21 11.69 4.94
CA SER A 12 -1.08 10.77 3.81
C SER A 12 0.05 9.77 4.01
N ASP A 13 1.19 10.24 4.52
CA ASP A 13 2.37 9.38 4.72
C ASP A 13 2.12 8.36 5.83
N ARG A 14 1.53 8.79 6.96
CA ARG A 14 1.17 7.86 8.04
C ARG A 14 0.17 6.80 7.58
N LEU A 15 -0.86 7.19 6.84
CA LEU A 15 -1.85 6.24 6.30
C LEU A 15 -1.20 5.26 5.33
N LEU A 16 -0.32 5.75 4.45
CA LEU A 16 0.42 4.91 3.51
C LEU A 16 1.31 3.90 4.23
N THR A 17 2.06 4.33 5.25
CA THR A 17 2.89 3.45 6.09
C THR A 17 2.05 2.37 6.76
N LEU A 18 0.89 2.72 7.32
CA LEU A 18 0.00 1.74 7.95
C LEU A 18 -0.55 0.73 6.95
N LEU A 19 -0.94 1.18 5.75
CA LEU A 19 -1.41 0.28 4.69
C LEU A 19 -0.32 -0.67 4.21
N ALA A 20 0.89 -0.17 4.02
CA ALA A 20 2.04 -0.97 3.65
C ALA A 20 2.35 -2.00 4.74
N TRP A 21 2.40 -1.58 6.01
CA TRP A 21 2.64 -2.45 7.15
C TRP A 21 1.60 -3.56 7.28
N GLN A 22 0.31 -3.22 7.22
CA GLN A 22 -0.80 -4.18 7.27
C GLN A 22 -0.74 -5.19 6.11
N SER A 23 -0.45 -4.72 4.90
CA SER A 23 -0.39 -5.60 3.71
C SER A 23 0.78 -6.58 3.81
N ASN A 24 1.96 -6.11 4.23
CA ASN A 24 3.14 -6.96 4.43
C ASN A 24 2.90 -8.01 5.51
N LEU A 25 2.42 -7.62 6.69
CA LEU A 25 2.13 -8.56 7.77
C LEU A 25 1.11 -9.61 7.36
N TYR A 26 0.05 -9.19 6.67
CA TYR A 26 -0.97 -10.12 6.19
C TYR A 26 -0.40 -11.15 5.23
N TRP A 27 0.36 -10.73 4.21
CA TRP A 27 0.91 -11.67 3.22
C TRP A 27 2.00 -12.59 3.80
N ILE A 28 2.84 -12.08 4.70
CA ILE A 28 3.83 -12.92 5.40
C ILE A 28 3.12 -13.96 6.27
N TRP A 29 2.09 -13.56 7.02
CA TRP A 29 1.29 -14.48 7.81
C TRP A 29 0.57 -15.49 6.92
N ASN A 30 0.00 -15.05 5.79
CA ASN A 30 -0.73 -15.90 4.86
C ASN A 30 0.17 -16.94 4.18
N GLU A 31 1.37 -16.57 3.73
CA GLU A 31 2.35 -17.53 3.17
C GLU A 31 2.78 -18.57 4.21
N ARG A 32 2.93 -18.17 5.48
CA ARG A 32 3.29 -19.11 6.55
C ARG A 32 2.15 -20.06 6.90
N ASN A 33 0.90 -19.59 6.80
CA ASN A 33 -0.29 -20.34 7.18
C ASN A 33 -1.05 -20.93 6.00
N SER A 34 -0.51 -20.87 4.77
CA SER A 34 -1.07 -21.58 3.62
C SER A 34 -0.77 -23.08 3.74
N GLY A 35 -1.38 -23.71 4.74
CA GLY A 35 -1.31 -25.14 4.97
C GLY A 35 -1.97 -25.90 3.81
N HIS A 36 -1.30 -26.98 3.39
CA HIS A 36 -1.70 -27.98 2.38
C HIS A 36 -1.45 -27.65 0.90
N THR A 37 -1.22 -26.39 0.52
CA THR A 37 -0.68 -26.09 -0.81
C THR A 37 0.83 -25.98 -0.70
N ASN A 38 1.57 -26.99 -1.17
CA ASN A 38 3.05 -27.01 -1.20
C ASN A 38 3.62 -26.00 -2.25
N SER A 39 2.92 -24.89 -2.44
CA SER A 39 3.17 -23.87 -3.45
C SER A 39 3.41 -22.56 -2.74
N PHE A 40 4.65 -22.38 -2.29
CA PHE A 40 5.15 -21.08 -1.85
C PHE A 40 5.20 -20.14 -3.04
N ARG A 41 4.72 -18.91 -2.87
CA ARG A 41 4.89 -17.89 -3.91
C ARG A 41 6.35 -17.43 -3.90
N SER A 42 6.88 -17.11 -5.07
CA SER A 42 8.19 -16.44 -5.11
C SER A 42 8.09 -15.08 -4.41
N ILE A 43 9.23 -14.60 -3.92
CA ILE A 43 9.35 -13.30 -3.29
C ILE A 43 8.87 -12.19 -4.26
N ASP A 44 9.21 -12.29 -5.55
CA ASP A 44 8.77 -11.34 -6.59
C ASP A 44 7.25 -11.32 -6.77
N ALA A 45 6.61 -12.50 -6.70
CA ALA A 45 5.16 -12.60 -6.77
C ALA A 45 4.51 -11.93 -5.55
N LEU A 46 5.08 -12.10 -4.35
CA LEU A 46 4.60 -11.42 -3.14
C LEU A 46 4.75 -9.91 -3.22
N PHE A 47 5.89 -9.40 -3.69
CA PHE A 47 6.08 -7.97 -3.91
C PHE A 47 5.05 -7.40 -4.88
N THR A 48 4.82 -8.09 -6.00
CA THR A 48 3.84 -7.67 -7.02
C THR A 48 2.42 -7.64 -6.44
N ILE A 49 2.06 -8.65 -5.64
CA ILE A 49 0.74 -8.73 -5.00
C ILE A 49 0.56 -7.60 -3.98
N ILE A 50 1.55 -7.38 -3.12
CA ILE A 50 1.53 -6.34 -2.09
C ILE A 50 1.46 -4.95 -2.73
N ASP A 51 2.28 -4.68 -3.75
CA ASP A 51 2.26 -3.43 -4.51
C ASP A 51 0.88 -3.17 -5.12
N ARG A 52 0.32 -4.17 -5.80
CA ARG A 52 -1.03 -4.06 -6.39
C ARG A 52 -2.10 -3.83 -5.32
N GLN A 53 -2.03 -4.53 -4.19
CA GLN A 53 -2.99 -4.37 -3.10
C GLN A 53 -2.95 -2.95 -2.52
N ILE A 54 -1.75 -2.40 -2.31
CA ILE A 54 -1.57 -1.03 -1.79
C ILE A 54 -2.14 -0.01 -2.77
N ARG A 55 -1.79 -0.12 -4.07
CA ARG A 55 -2.33 0.77 -5.12
C ARG A 55 -3.85 0.72 -5.21
N ASN A 56 -4.45 -0.47 -5.15
CA ASN A 56 -5.90 -0.64 -5.17
C ASN A 56 -6.56 0.00 -3.95
N ARG A 57 -5.98 -0.15 -2.75
CA ARG A 57 -6.48 0.52 -1.54
C ARG A 57 -6.39 2.04 -1.65
N ILE A 58 -5.30 2.57 -2.21
CA ILE A 58 -5.15 4.01 -2.48
C ILE A 58 -6.25 4.50 -3.43
N GLN A 59 -6.51 3.77 -4.51
CA GLN A 59 -7.58 4.10 -5.47
C GLN A 59 -8.97 4.11 -4.82
N GLY A 60 -9.21 3.26 -3.81
CA GLY A 60 -10.46 3.27 -3.04
C GLY A 60 -10.76 4.59 -2.34
N PHE A 61 -9.75 5.39 -1.98
CA PHE A 61 -9.96 6.73 -1.41
C PHE A 61 -10.31 7.79 -2.45
N ARG A 62 -10.21 7.49 -3.75
CA ARG A 62 -10.38 8.49 -4.81
C ARG A 62 -11.80 9.04 -4.88
N SER A 63 -12.81 8.23 -4.57
CA SER A 63 -14.21 8.66 -4.53
C SER A 63 -14.52 9.59 -3.36
N SER A 64 -13.86 9.41 -2.21
CA SER A 64 -14.11 10.20 -0.99
C SER A 64 -13.15 11.39 -0.83
N ASN A 65 -11.88 11.21 -1.17
CA ASN A 65 -10.85 12.23 -1.05
C ASN A 65 -9.78 12.07 -2.15
N PRO A 66 -10.03 12.63 -3.35
CA PRO A 66 -9.12 12.48 -4.49
C PRO A 66 -7.74 13.10 -4.24
N ILE A 67 -7.65 14.18 -3.44
CA ILE A 67 -6.39 14.84 -3.11
C ILE A 67 -5.51 13.92 -2.25
N LEU A 68 -6.09 13.30 -1.23
CA LEU A 68 -5.41 12.32 -0.39
C LEU A 68 -4.92 11.14 -1.24
N ALA A 69 -5.79 10.58 -2.07
CA ALA A 69 -5.45 9.45 -2.94
C ALA A 69 -4.29 9.79 -3.88
N SER A 70 -4.31 10.98 -4.51
CA SER A 70 -3.21 11.45 -5.36
C SER A 70 -1.91 11.65 -4.58
N SER A 71 -1.96 12.23 -3.38
CA SER A 71 -0.77 12.42 -2.53
C SER A 71 -0.15 11.08 -2.14
N MET A 72 -0.96 10.11 -1.70
CA MET A 72 -0.48 8.77 -1.33
C MET A 72 0.11 8.03 -2.52
N MET A 73 -0.55 8.09 -3.68
CA MET A 73 -0.07 7.43 -4.91
C MET A 73 1.27 8.03 -5.38
N GLN A 74 1.41 9.36 -5.32
CA GLN A 74 2.68 10.02 -5.65
C GLN A 74 3.81 9.66 -4.68
N THR A 75 3.54 9.61 -3.37
CA THR A 75 4.52 9.17 -2.38
C THR A 75 4.91 7.71 -2.63
N TRP A 76 3.95 6.83 -2.94
CA TRP A 76 4.22 5.43 -3.24
C TRP A 76 5.15 5.25 -4.43
N PHE A 77 4.86 5.91 -5.56
CA PHE A 77 5.72 5.90 -6.76
C PHE A 77 7.08 6.56 -6.59
N ARG A 78 7.29 7.34 -5.52
CA ARG A 78 8.61 7.89 -5.21
C ARG A 78 9.49 6.87 -4.47
N GLN A 79 8.87 5.93 -3.74
CA GLN A 79 9.58 4.97 -2.88
C GLN A 79 9.77 3.60 -3.52
N VAL A 80 8.99 3.27 -4.54
CA VAL A 80 9.15 2.09 -5.41
C VAL A 80 10.03 2.47 -6.60
#